data_AF-A0A3R7XGW3-F1
#
_entry.id   AF-A0A3R7XGW3-F1
#
_cell.length_a   1.000
_cell.length_b   1.000
_cell.length_c   1.000
_cell.angle_alpha   90.00
_cell.angle_beta   90.00
_cell.angle_gamma   90.00
#
_symmetry.space_group_name_H-M   'P 1'
#
loop_
_entity.id
_entity.type
_entity.pdbx_description
1 polymer ?
#
loop_
_entity_poly.entity_id
_entity_poly.type
_entity_poly.pdbx_seq_one_letter_code
_entity_poly.pdbx_strand_id
1 'polypeptide(L)'
;MIVIHIFGGSNSGKTHMTEALCRRLSAFGKVETIKHLGHHTFLLEENKDTTIHFLAGAAGSTGIDTEKSVTILRNGDLYSTLDTASDRGAVFCIVEGFKQTPIPGIALGDVEGATALLRNPTIEDIMGSFDIFPTWTTPKAVLDSLLHKRDPRTANDHNPEIIHTEAGSVILLYGFEQDILERAAATARNCPGITGAEGTQLITGCTIPEMHQKGCLAVTGISGVAVASAISCAIKTLTG
;
A
#
# COMPACT_ATOMS: atom_id res chain seq x y z
N MET A 1 3.46 -4.43 -2.42
CA MET A 1 4.19 -4.88 -1.22
C MET A 1 3.68 -6.26 -0.81
N ILE A 2 4.53 -7.20 -0.40
CA ILE A 2 4.12 -8.48 0.20
C ILE A 2 3.91 -8.30 1.71
N VAL A 3 2.81 -8.81 2.25
CA VAL A 3 2.49 -8.74 3.68
C VAL A 3 2.71 -10.10 4.34
N ILE A 4 3.65 -10.15 5.28
CA ILE A 4 3.96 -11.35 6.07
C ILE A 4 3.39 -11.15 7.46
N HIS A 5 2.16 -11.62 7.68
CA HIS A 5 1.51 -11.56 8.98
C HIS A 5 1.97 -12.72 9.86
N ILE A 6 2.42 -12.46 11.09
CA ILE A 6 2.90 -13.44 12.05
C ILE A 6 2.09 -13.32 13.34
N PHE A 7 1.38 -14.38 13.68
CA PHE A 7 0.56 -14.46 14.89
C PHE A 7 0.88 -15.73 15.70
N GLY A 8 0.66 -15.67 17.00
CA GLY A 8 1.26 -16.63 17.93
C GLY A 8 0.90 -16.35 19.39
N GLY A 9 0.99 -17.37 20.25
CA GLY A 9 0.99 -17.18 21.72
C GLY A 9 2.12 -16.24 22.18
N SER A 10 2.08 -15.77 23.43
CA SER A 10 3.25 -15.10 24.02
C SER A 10 4.44 -16.06 24.04
N ASN A 11 5.66 -15.55 23.87
CA ASN A 11 6.90 -16.34 23.83
C ASN A 11 6.99 -17.42 22.74
N SER A 12 6.12 -17.41 21.71
CA SER A 12 6.18 -18.36 20.60
C SER A 12 7.30 -18.09 19.57
N GLY A 13 8.22 -17.17 19.85
CA GLY A 13 9.33 -16.83 18.95
C GLY A 13 9.03 -15.79 17.86
N LYS A 14 7.85 -15.14 17.87
CA LYS A 14 7.47 -14.12 16.86
C LYS A 14 8.52 -13.03 16.64
N THR A 15 9.01 -12.42 17.73
CA THR A 15 10.03 -11.36 17.65
C THR A 15 11.30 -11.88 17.00
N HIS A 16 11.73 -13.10 17.36
CA HIS A 16 12.93 -13.72 16.80
C HIS A 16 12.77 -14.02 15.30
N MET A 17 11.61 -14.55 14.89
CA MET A 17 11.30 -14.77 13.48
C MET A 17 11.25 -13.45 12.69
N THR A 18 10.61 -12.42 13.26
CA THR A 18 10.52 -11.08 12.64
C THR A 18 11.90 -10.49 12.42
N GLU A 19 12.78 -10.56 13.43
CA GLU A 19 14.16 -10.10 13.31
C GLU A 19 14.94 -10.85 12.24
N ALA A 20 14.85 -12.19 12.22
CA ALA A 20 15.52 -13.02 11.23
C ALA A 20 15.04 -12.71 9.79
N LEU A 21 13.73 -12.52 9.61
CA LEU A 21 13.15 -12.12 8.33
C LEU A 21 13.61 -10.73 7.91
N CYS A 22 13.61 -9.73 8.80
CA CYS A 22 14.12 -8.39 8.48
C CYS A 22 15.54 -8.45 7.90
N ARG A 23 16.45 -9.20 8.54
CA ARG A 23 17.83 -9.35 8.08
C ARG A 23 17.95 -10.01 6.70
N ARG A 24 17.08 -10.97 6.40
CA ARG A 24 17.09 -11.69 5.11
C ARG A 24 16.43 -10.88 4.01
N LEU A 25 15.24 -10.32 4.27
CA LEU A 25 14.43 -9.60 3.30
C LEU A 25 15.01 -8.24 2.91
N SER A 26 15.79 -7.59 3.79
CA SER A 26 16.43 -6.31 3.47
C SER A 26 17.41 -6.39 2.29
N ALA A 27 17.91 -7.59 1.98
CA ALA A 27 18.73 -7.83 0.79
C ALA A 27 17.93 -7.82 -0.53
N PHE A 28 16.61 -7.99 -0.46
CA PHE A 28 15.70 -8.08 -1.61
C PHE A 28 14.87 -6.81 -1.81
N GLY A 29 14.82 -5.93 -0.82
CA GLY A 29 14.10 -4.66 -0.92
C GLY A 29 13.84 -4.02 0.43
N LYS A 30 13.15 -2.87 0.41
CA LYS A 30 12.77 -2.13 1.61
C LYS A 30 11.79 -2.95 2.45
N VAL A 31 12.09 -3.10 3.74
CA VAL A 31 11.27 -3.83 4.71
C VAL A 31 10.72 -2.84 5.73
N GLU A 32 9.43 -2.95 6.02
CA GLU A 32 8.81 -2.28 7.18
C GLU A 32 8.20 -3.30 8.13
N THR A 33 7.99 -2.90 9.38
CA THR A 33 7.37 -3.74 10.40
C THR A 33 6.23 -3.01 11.09
N ILE A 34 5.17 -3.75 11.42
CA ILE A 34 4.02 -3.24 12.17
C ILE A 34 3.77 -4.21 13.31
N LYS A 35 3.88 -3.72 14.55
CA LYS A 35 3.70 -4.54 15.75
C LYS A 35 2.50 -4.10 16.54
N HIS A 36 1.60 -5.04 16.82
CA HIS A 36 0.52 -4.80 17.78
C HIS A 36 1.07 -4.84 19.21
N LEU A 37 0.90 -3.74 19.95
CA LEU A 37 1.34 -3.64 21.34
C LEU A 37 0.35 -4.27 22.33
N GLY A 38 -0.86 -4.66 21.89
CA GLY A 38 -1.86 -5.31 22.75
C GLY A 38 -2.30 -4.38 23.89
N HIS A 39 -2.20 -4.87 25.13
CA HIS A 39 -2.53 -4.09 26.33
C HIS A 39 -1.34 -3.24 26.85
N HIS A 40 -0.20 -3.25 26.16
CA HIS A 40 0.94 -2.43 26.55
C HIS A 40 0.79 -1.02 25.98
N THR A 41 0.72 -0.04 26.87
CA THR A 41 0.72 1.37 26.50
C THR A 41 2.12 1.78 26.04
N PHE A 42 2.21 2.44 24.89
CA PHE A 42 3.43 3.11 24.46
C PHE A 42 3.57 4.43 25.21
N LEU A 43 4.60 4.57 26.04
CA LEU A 43 4.85 5.77 26.83
C LEU A 43 5.72 6.75 26.04
N LEU A 44 5.31 8.01 26.02
CA LEU A 44 6.10 9.11 25.48
C LEU A 44 7.00 9.69 26.56
N GLU A 45 8.22 10.09 26.18
CA GLU A 45 9.12 10.78 27.10
C GLU A 45 8.53 12.14 27.48
N GLU A 46 8.41 12.39 28.78
CA GLU A 46 7.84 13.64 29.29
C GLU A 46 8.71 14.86 28.92
N ASN A 47 8.07 16.02 28.79
CA ASN A 47 8.72 17.33 28.59
C ASN A 47 9.53 17.50 27.29
N LYS A 48 9.48 16.56 26.35
CA LYS A 48 9.98 16.79 24.98
C LYS A 48 8.98 17.62 24.17
N ASP A 49 9.49 18.50 23.31
CA ASP A 49 8.65 19.34 22.44
C ASP A 49 7.66 18.50 21.63
N THR A 50 8.11 17.39 21.05
CA THR A 50 7.24 16.48 20.29
C THR A 50 6.15 15.85 21.13
N THR A 51 6.43 15.51 22.39
CA THR A 51 5.43 15.03 23.36
C THR A 51 4.46 16.13 23.72
N ILE A 52 4.95 17.35 24.00
CA ILE A 52 4.10 18.51 24.31
C ILE A 52 3.15 18.82 23.16
N HIS A 53 3.65 18.84 21.91
CA HIS A 53 2.80 19.06 20.73
C HIS A 53 1.71 17.99 20.60
N PHE A 54 2.06 16.72 20.81
CA PHE A 54 1.11 15.61 20.74
C PHE A 54 0.05 15.72 21.86
N LEU A 55 0.45 16.02 23.09
CA LEU A 55 -0.48 16.20 24.21
C LEU A 55 -1.34 17.47 24.07
N ALA A 56 -0.83 18.50 23.41
CA ALA A 56 -1.57 19.73 23.09
C ALA A 56 -2.65 19.54 22.01
N GLY A 57 -2.75 18.35 21.40
CA GLY A 57 -3.84 18.00 20.47
C GLY A 57 -3.41 17.88 19.02
N ALA A 58 -2.12 17.93 18.69
CA ALA A 58 -1.67 17.62 17.34
C ALA A 58 -2.17 16.22 16.91
N ALA A 59 -2.61 16.11 15.65
CA ALA A 59 -3.02 14.82 15.05
C ALA A 59 -1.81 13.88 14.88
N GLY A 60 -0.63 14.45 14.68
CA GLY A 60 0.63 13.74 14.69
C GLY A 60 1.77 14.66 15.11
N SER A 61 2.83 14.08 15.66
CA SER A 61 4.03 14.79 16.06
C SER A 61 5.25 14.03 15.54
N THR A 62 6.11 14.73 14.80
CA THR A 62 7.28 14.13 14.14
C THR A 62 8.55 14.84 14.60
N GLY A 63 9.49 14.07 15.13
CA GLY A 63 10.88 14.49 15.34
C GLY A 63 11.78 13.87 14.27
N ILE A 64 12.73 14.64 13.76
CA ILE A 64 13.70 14.20 12.76
C ILE A 64 15.08 14.62 13.25
N ASP A 65 16.02 13.67 13.30
CA ASP A 65 17.44 13.93 13.57
C ASP A 65 18.27 13.55 12.32
N THR A 66 19.60 13.55 12.46
CA THR A 66 20.52 13.26 11.34
C THR A 66 20.48 11.82 10.85
N GLU A 67 19.95 10.89 11.65
CA GLU A 67 19.95 9.46 11.36
C GLU A 67 18.55 8.91 11.07
N LYS A 68 17.52 9.45 11.74
CA LYS A 68 16.18 8.85 11.77
C LYS A 68 15.08 9.86 12.05
N SER A 69 13.86 9.39 11.85
CA SER A 69 12.64 10.10 12.25
C SER A 69 11.79 9.23 13.17
N VAL A 70 11.05 9.89 14.05
CA VAL A 70 10.02 9.27 14.88
C VAL A 70 8.74 10.06 14.67
N THR A 71 7.67 9.37 14.28
CA THR A 71 6.35 9.94 14.12
C THR A 71 5.38 9.26 15.06
N ILE A 72 4.70 10.06 15.88
CA ILE A 72 3.62 9.61 16.76
C ILE A 72 2.32 10.11 16.14
N LEU A 73 1.39 9.21 15.87
CA LEU A 73 0.10 9.52 15.27
C LEU A 73 -1.05 9.22 16.24
N ARG A 74 -2.07 10.06 16.22
CA ARG A 74 -3.34 9.76 16.89
C ARG A 74 -4.17 8.83 15.99
N ASN A 75 -4.87 7.87 16.60
CA ASN A 75 -5.77 6.96 15.91
C ASN A 75 -5.12 6.12 14.79
N GLY A 76 -3.89 5.64 14.99
CA GLY A 76 -3.27 4.71 14.04
C GLY A 76 -3.97 3.35 14.04
N ASP A 77 -4.32 2.84 12.87
CA ASP A 77 -4.81 1.48 12.67
C ASP A 77 -3.88 0.67 11.75
N LEU A 78 -4.12 -0.65 11.66
CA LEU A 78 -3.29 -1.56 10.87
C LEU A 78 -3.29 -1.21 9.38
N TYR A 79 -4.46 -0.93 8.80
CA TYR A 79 -4.62 -0.72 7.37
C TYR A 79 -4.05 0.64 6.93
N SER A 80 -4.29 1.70 7.71
CA SER A 80 -3.67 3.00 7.45
C SER A 80 -2.13 2.93 7.54
N THR A 81 -1.61 2.09 8.45
CA THR A 81 -0.17 1.87 8.58
C THR A 81 0.40 1.05 7.41
N LEU A 82 -0.34 0.06 6.91
CA LEU A 82 0.00 -0.69 5.70
C LEU A 82 0.01 0.20 4.45
N ASP A 83 -0.96 1.10 4.32
CA ASP A 83 -1.01 2.10 3.24
C ASP A 83 0.23 2.97 3.28
N THR A 84 0.59 3.47 4.46
CA THR A 84 1.77 4.33 4.63
C THR A 84 3.07 3.57 4.28
N ALA A 85 3.18 2.30 4.67
CA ALA A 85 4.33 1.46 4.31
C ALA A 85 4.43 1.25 2.79
N SER A 86 3.30 0.97 2.14
CA SER A 86 3.20 0.83 0.68
C SER A 86 3.57 2.12 -0.04
N ASP A 87 3.06 3.27 0.41
CA ASP A 87 3.33 4.59 -0.17
C ASP A 87 4.80 5.02 -0.01
N ARG A 88 5.47 4.53 1.03
CA ARG A 88 6.92 4.70 1.22
C ARG A 88 7.76 3.73 0.38
N GLY A 89 7.13 2.92 -0.47
CA GLY A 89 7.79 2.00 -1.39
C GLY A 89 8.34 0.73 -0.72
N ALA A 90 7.77 0.30 0.40
CA ALA A 90 8.16 -0.97 1.01
C ALA A 90 7.84 -2.15 0.06
N VAL A 91 8.80 -3.06 -0.07
CA VAL A 91 8.63 -4.31 -0.84
C VAL A 91 8.00 -5.37 0.05
N PHE A 92 8.39 -5.40 1.32
CA PHE A 92 7.87 -6.32 2.34
C PHE A 92 7.38 -5.54 3.56
N CYS A 93 6.26 -5.97 4.13
CA CYS A 93 5.82 -5.53 5.46
C CYS A 93 5.56 -6.74 6.35
N ILE A 94 6.25 -6.80 7.49
CA ILE A 94 6.05 -7.85 8.50
C ILE A 94 5.08 -7.32 9.55
N VAL A 95 3.93 -7.98 9.69
CA VAL A 95 2.92 -7.62 10.69
C VAL A 95 3.02 -8.61 11.84
N GLU A 96 3.40 -8.17 13.04
CA GLU A 96 3.44 -9.00 14.25
C GLU A 96 2.21 -8.73 15.12
N GLY A 97 1.43 -9.76 15.43
CA GLY A 97 0.29 -9.65 16.35
C GLY A 97 -1.05 -9.72 15.65
N PHE A 98 -1.92 -8.71 15.87
CA PHE A 98 -3.24 -8.55 15.21
C PHE A 98 -4.05 -9.84 14.98
N LYS A 99 -4.13 -10.75 15.96
CA LYS A 99 -4.71 -12.11 15.80
C LYS A 99 -6.13 -12.15 15.21
N GLN A 100 -6.90 -11.08 15.37
CA GLN A 100 -8.29 -10.98 14.93
C GLN A 100 -8.42 -10.31 13.55
N THR A 101 -7.32 -9.89 12.92
CA THR A 101 -7.36 -9.31 11.58
C THR A 101 -7.59 -10.40 10.53
N PRO A 102 -8.40 -10.17 9.50
CA PRO A 102 -8.66 -11.16 8.44
C PRO A 102 -7.49 -11.33 7.45
N ILE A 103 -6.28 -10.88 7.79
CA ILE A 103 -5.08 -11.06 6.96
C ILE A 103 -4.51 -12.46 7.23
N PRO A 104 -4.48 -13.37 6.23
CA PRO A 104 -3.90 -14.69 6.42
C PRO A 104 -2.38 -14.60 6.61
N GLY A 105 -1.78 -15.55 7.32
CA GLY A 105 -0.37 -15.44 7.70
C GLY A 105 0.24 -16.69 8.33
N ILE A 106 1.29 -16.50 9.09
CA ILE A 106 2.08 -17.52 9.76
C ILE A 106 1.57 -17.69 11.20
N ALA A 107 1.17 -18.90 11.54
CA ALA A 107 0.88 -19.28 12.92
C ALA A 107 2.13 -19.87 13.58
N LEU A 108 2.56 -19.29 14.70
CA LEU A 108 3.63 -19.83 15.55
C LEU A 108 3.06 -20.34 16.88
N GLY A 109 3.34 -21.61 17.17
CA GLY A 109 2.75 -22.37 18.26
C GLY A 109 1.35 -22.87 17.91
N ASP A 110 0.64 -23.28 18.96
CA ASP A 110 -0.75 -23.72 18.85
C ASP A 110 -1.68 -22.51 18.98
N VAL A 111 -2.23 -22.07 17.86
CA VAL A 111 -3.11 -20.89 17.79
C VAL A 111 -4.31 -21.18 16.90
N GLU A 112 -5.48 -20.89 17.47
CA GLU A 112 -6.80 -20.92 16.83
C GLU A 112 -7.24 -19.50 16.42
N GLY A 113 -8.16 -19.41 15.45
CA GLY A 113 -8.91 -18.17 15.17
C GLY A 113 -8.41 -17.30 14.00
N ALA A 114 -7.27 -17.59 13.38
CA ALA A 114 -6.79 -16.88 12.18
C ALA A 114 -6.39 -17.85 11.05
N THR A 115 -6.59 -17.42 9.81
CA THR A 115 -6.28 -18.20 8.61
C THR A 115 -4.77 -18.36 8.47
N ALA A 116 -4.25 -19.51 8.89
CA ALA A 116 -2.83 -19.84 8.77
C ALA A 116 -2.51 -20.35 7.36
N LEU A 117 -1.62 -19.65 6.66
CA LEU A 117 -0.98 -20.07 5.42
C LEU A 117 0.11 -21.10 5.70
N LEU A 118 0.92 -20.85 6.74
CA LEU A 118 1.98 -21.73 7.21
C LEU A 118 1.89 -21.88 8.73
N ARG A 119 2.26 -23.06 9.25
CA ARG A 119 2.31 -23.34 10.69
C ARG A 119 3.71 -23.74 11.09
N ASN A 120 4.29 -23.00 12.05
CA ASN A 120 5.66 -23.18 12.52
C ASN A 120 6.72 -23.32 11.41
N PRO A 121 6.69 -22.48 10.35
CA PRO A 121 7.65 -22.59 9.27
C PRO A 121 9.06 -22.20 9.71
N THR A 122 10.06 -22.69 9.00
CA THR A 122 11.42 -22.16 9.03
C THR A 122 11.51 -20.87 8.20
N ILE A 123 12.63 -20.14 8.31
CA ILE A 123 12.87 -18.96 7.45
C ILE A 123 12.91 -19.36 5.97
N GLU A 124 13.50 -20.50 5.63
CA GLU A 124 13.60 -20.95 4.24
C GLU A 124 12.23 -21.32 3.65
N ASP A 125 11.34 -21.91 4.45
CA ASP A 125 9.96 -22.18 4.02
C ASP A 125 9.24 -20.87 3.63
N ILE A 126 9.44 -19.80 4.41
CA ILE A 126 8.84 -18.48 4.14
C ILE A 126 9.46 -17.86 2.88
N MET A 127 10.80 -17.89 2.77
CA MET A 127 11.52 -17.34 1.62
C MET A 127 11.16 -18.06 0.32
N GLY A 128 10.83 -19.35 0.38
CA GLY A 128 10.41 -20.17 -0.76
C GLY A 128 8.94 -20.05 -1.13
N SER A 129 8.11 -19.34 -0.35
CA SER A 129 6.65 -19.33 -0.49
C SER A 129 6.08 -17.90 -0.57
N PHE A 130 6.75 -16.98 -1.28
CA PHE A 130 6.28 -15.59 -1.37
C PHE A 130 4.95 -15.42 -2.11
N ASP A 131 4.63 -16.33 -3.02
CA ASP A 131 3.44 -16.34 -3.87
C ASP A 131 2.13 -16.59 -3.11
N ILE A 132 2.20 -17.26 -1.96
CA ILE A 132 1.02 -17.54 -1.13
C ILE A 132 0.68 -16.39 -0.17
N PHE A 133 1.60 -15.45 0.05
CA PHE A 133 1.37 -14.32 0.94
C PHE A 133 0.55 -13.22 0.24
N PRO A 134 -0.36 -12.55 0.96
CA PRO A 134 -1.15 -11.47 0.38
C PRO A 134 -0.25 -10.30 -0.05
N THR A 135 -0.66 -9.63 -1.11
CA THR A 135 -0.06 -8.37 -1.53
C THR A 135 -0.93 -7.20 -1.10
N TRP A 136 -0.28 -6.11 -0.69
CA TRP A 136 -0.91 -4.84 -0.35
C TRP A 136 -0.37 -3.75 -1.28
N THR A 137 -1.26 -2.91 -1.79
CA THR A 137 -0.90 -1.76 -2.60
C THR A 137 -1.92 -0.65 -2.44
N THR A 138 -1.46 0.59 -2.57
CA THR A 138 -2.29 1.78 -2.67
C THR A 138 -2.35 2.24 -4.13
N PRO A 139 -3.34 3.07 -4.51
CA PRO A 139 -3.36 3.71 -5.83
C PRO A 139 -2.07 4.50 -6.13
N LYS A 140 -1.51 5.18 -5.11
CA LYS A 140 -0.24 5.91 -5.23
C LYS A 140 0.91 4.97 -5.56
N ALA A 141 1.07 3.85 -4.87
CA ALA A 141 2.16 2.91 -5.11
C ALA A 141 2.09 2.25 -6.51
N VAL A 142 0.88 1.95 -6.99
CA VAL A 142 0.67 1.46 -8.37
C VAL A 142 1.13 2.52 -9.37
N LEU A 143 0.69 3.75 -9.18
CA LEU A 143 1.02 4.87 -10.04
C LEU A 143 2.54 5.15 -10.07
N ASP A 144 3.19 5.21 -8.91
CA ASP A 144 4.64 5.41 -8.82
C ASP A 144 5.39 4.29 -9.55
N SER A 145 4.95 3.04 -9.40
CA SER A 145 5.59 1.89 -10.07
C SER A 145 5.49 1.96 -11.60
N LEU A 146 4.37 2.46 -12.14
CA LEU A 146 4.20 2.69 -13.57
C LEU A 146 5.13 3.80 -14.08
N LEU A 147 5.38 4.83 -13.27
CA LEU A 147 6.29 5.94 -13.61
C LEU A 147 7.77 5.53 -13.55
N HIS A 148 8.18 4.74 -12.55
CA HIS A 148 9.59 4.39 -12.31
C HIS A 148 10.13 3.23 -13.17
N LYS A 149 9.28 2.37 -13.76
CA LYS A 149 9.72 1.31 -14.69
C LYS A 149 10.30 1.83 -16.03
N ARG A 150 10.40 3.15 -16.20
CA ARG A 150 11.13 3.79 -17.31
C ARG A 150 12.42 4.43 -16.79
N ASP A 151 13.54 3.71 -16.89
CA ASP A 151 14.87 4.34 -16.88
C ASP A 151 15.21 4.78 -18.33
N PRO A 152 15.55 6.06 -18.58
CA PRO A 152 16.01 6.56 -19.87
C PRO A 152 17.35 5.97 -20.37
N ARG A 153 18.09 5.23 -19.54
CA ARG A 153 19.44 4.72 -19.87
C ARG A 153 19.48 3.46 -20.72
N THR A 154 18.34 2.89 -21.11
CA THR A 154 18.26 1.81 -22.12
C THR A 154 17.95 2.34 -23.53
N ALA A 155 17.93 3.66 -23.73
CA ALA A 155 17.75 4.29 -25.04
C ALA A 155 19.10 4.54 -25.74
N ASN A 156 19.79 3.46 -26.13
CA ASN A 156 20.77 3.39 -27.22
C ASN A 156 20.82 1.88 -27.55
N ASP A 157 20.45 1.38 -28.71
CA ASP A 157 20.80 1.84 -30.05
C ASP A 157 19.84 1.15 -31.06
N HIS A 158 19.53 1.82 -32.17
CA HIS A 158 18.79 1.38 -33.37
C HIS A 158 17.24 1.35 -33.34
N ASN A 159 16.64 2.20 -34.18
CA ASN A 159 15.26 2.14 -34.67
C ASN A 159 15.34 1.79 -36.17
N PRO A 160 14.49 0.91 -36.75
CA PRO A 160 13.08 1.28 -37.00
C PRO A 160 12.06 0.11 -36.95
N GLU A 161 10.84 0.35 -36.44
CA GLU A 161 9.55 0.08 -37.12
C GLU A 161 8.36 0.18 -36.14
N ILE A 162 7.24 0.71 -36.67
CA ILE A 162 6.03 1.15 -35.97
C ILE A 162 5.16 -0.05 -35.54
N ILE A 163 4.71 -0.08 -34.27
CA ILE A 163 3.45 -0.75 -33.88
C ILE A 163 2.63 0.20 -32.99
N HIS A 164 1.40 0.45 -33.43
CA HIS A 164 0.38 1.27 -32.80
C HIS A 164 -0.12 0.69 -31.48
N THR A 165 -0.47 1.60 -30.55
CA THR A 165 -1.51 1.54 -29.49
C THR A 165 -1.36 0.40 -28.47
N GLU A 166 -1.22 0.64 -27.17
CA GLU A 166 -2.35 0.79 -26.25
C GLU A 166 -1.80 1.03 -24.83
N ALA A 167 -1.53 2.28 -24.43
CA ALA A 167 -1.40 2.56 -23.00
C ALA A 167 -2.79 2.92 -22.50
N GLY A 168 -3.54 1.93 -22.04
CA GLY A 168 -4.80 2.10 -21.31
C GLY A 168 -4.59 1.73 -19.85
N SER A 169 -5.25 2.42 -18.93
CA SER A 169 -5.31 2.05 -17.52
C SER A 169 -6.72 2.29 -17.00
N VAL A 170 -7.20 1.35 -16.19
CA VAL A 170 -8.51 1.43 -15.54
C VAL A 170 -8.29 1.42 -14.04
N ILE A 171 -8.85 2.40 -13.35
CA ILE A 171 -8.85 2.50 -11.90
C ILE A 171 -10.27 2.27 -11.41
N LEU A 172 -10.43 1.32 -10.50
CA LEU A 172 -11.67 1.12 -9.77
C LEU A 172 -11.60 1.89 -8.46
N LEU A 173 -12.59 2.73 -8.22
CA LEU A 173 -12.69 3.66 -7.11
C LEU A 173 -13.96 3.34 -6.32
N TYR A 174 -13.87 3.22 -5.00
CA TYR A 174 -15.03 2.92 -4.16
C TYR A 174 -15.60 4.21 -3.56
N GLY A 175 -16.94 4.36 -3.59
CA GLY A 175 -17.65 5.43 -2.90
C GLY A 175 -17.57 6.82 -3.57
N PHE A 176 -17.30 6.88 -4.87
CA PHE A 176 -17.27 8.14 -5.62
C PHE A 176 -18.57 8.38 -6.39
N GLU A 177 -19.08 9.60 -6.27
CA GLU A 177 -20.22 10.10 -7.04
C GLU A 177 -19.85 10.35 -8.51
N GLN A 178 -20.86 10.26 -9.39
CA GLN A 178 -20.69 10.42 -10.84
C GLN A 178 -20.03 11.76 -11.23
N ASP A 179 -20.42 12.85 -10.58
CA ASP A 179 -19.89 14.19 -10.86
C ASP A 179 -18.38 14.31 -10.55
N ILE A 180 -17.93 13.64 -9.48
CA ILE A 180 -16.52 13.60 -9.09
C ILE A 180 -15.70 12.82 -10.14
N LEU A 181 -16.23 11.69 -10.63
CA LEU A 181 -15.60 10.88 -11.67
C LEU A 181 -15.50 11.62 -13.01
N GLU A 182 -16.53 12.38 -13.37
CA GLU A 182 -16.53 13.20 -14.59
C GLU A 182 -15.48 14.32 -14.53
N ARG A 183 -15.34 15.00 -13.38
CA ARG A 183 -14.28 16.00 -13.18
C ARG A 183 -12.89 15.37 -13.26
N ALA A 184 -12.69 14.22 -12.62
CA ALA A 184 -11.43 13.50 -12.68
C ALA A 184 -11.07 13.07 -14.11
N ALA A 185 -12.04 12.59 -14.89
CA ALA A 185 -11.86 12.28 -16.30
C ALA A 185 -11.57 13.54 -17.14
N ALA A 186 -12.21 14.67 -16.87
CA ALA A 186 -11.94 15.94 -17.55
C ALA A 186 -10.50 16.42 -17.26
N THR A 187 -10.06 16.34 -16.02
CA THR A 187 -8.67 16.63 -15.63
C THR A 187 -7.69 15.72 -16.37
N ALA A 188 -7.96 14.41 -16.43
CA ALA A 188 -7.13 13.47 -17.15
C ALA A 188 -7.05 13.79 -18.66
N ARG A 189 -8.17 14.10 -19.31
CA ARG A 189 -8.20 14.49 -20.75
C ARG A 189 -7.34 15.70 -21.07
N ASN A 190 -7.20 16.63 -20.14
CA ASN A 190 -6.39 17.84 -20.32
C ASN A 190 -4.88 17.59 -20.15
N CYS A 191 -4.47 16.37 -19.76
CA CYS A 191 -3.07 16.05 -19.57
C CYS A 191 -2.38 15.74 -20.92
N PRO A 192 -1.13 16.21 -21.14
CA PRO A 192 -0.40 15.92 -22.36
C PRO A 192 -0.25 14.42 -22.63
N GLY A 193 -0.54 14.01 -23.87
CA GLY A 193 -0.41 12.62 -24.32
C GLY A 193 -1.57 11.70 -23.96
N ILE A 194 -2.69 12.25 -23.46
CA ILE A 194 -3.94 11.52 -23.28
C ILE A 194 -4.77 11.55 -24.55
N THR A 195 -5.24 10.37 -24.95
CA THR A 195 -6.08 10.16 -26.14
C THR A 195 -7.54 9.90 -25.77
N GLY A 196 -7.81 9.61 -24.49
CA GLY A 196 -9.16 9.49 -23.97
C GLY A 196 -9.16 9.27 -22.46
N ALA A 197 -10.21 9.73 -21.78
CA ALA A 197 -10.50 9.31 -20.41
C ALA A 197 -12.00 9.36 -20.17
N GLU A 198 -12.50 8.47 -19.33
CA GLU A 198 -13.91 8.36 -19.00
C GLU A 198 -14.08 7.96 -17.53
N GLY A 199 -14.99 8.64 -16.84
CA GLY A 199 -15.33 8.40 -15.46
C GLY A 199 -16.80 8.01 -15.36
N THR A 200 -17.11 6.88 -14.75
CA THR A 200 -18.49 6.40 -14.65
C THR A 200 -18.72 5.54 -13.40
N GLN A 201 -19.93 5.54 -12.88
CA GLN A 201 -20.36 4.57 -11.90
C GLN A 201 -20.75 3.25 -12.57
N LEU A 202 -20.07 2.18 -12.18
CA LEU A 202 -20.43 0.82 -12.50
C LEU A 202 -21.47 0.31 -11.50
N ILE A 203 -22.57 -0.21 -12.03
CA ILE A 203 -23.55 -0.95 -11.25
C ILE A 203 -22.99 -2.36 -11.06
N THR A 204 -22.62 -2.73 -9.83
CA THR A 204 -22.16 -4.09 -9.53
C THR A 204 -23.23 -4.85 -8.73
N GLY A 205 -23.87 -5.84 -9.37
CA GLY A 205 -24.76 -6.82 -8.73
C GLY A 205 -26.17 -6.90 -9.34
N CYS A 206 -26.53 -8.10 -9.83
CA CYS A 206 -27.87 -8.47 -10.26
C CYS A 206 -28.42 -9.56 -9.31
N THR A 207 -28.59 -9.24 -8.02
CA THR A 207 -29.39 -9.99 -7.01
C THR A 207 -29.29 -9.31 -5.62
N ILE A 208 -30.34 -8.56 -5.20
CA ILE A 208 -30.83 -8.18 -3.82
C ILE A 208 -29.82 -7.58 -2.77
N PRO A 209 -30.22 -6.65 -1.87
CA PRO A 209 -30.87 -5.34 -2.02
C PRO A 209 -29.92 -4.15 -1.71
N GLU A 210 -28.59 -4.34 -1.66
CA GLU A 210 -27.64 -3.24 -1.49
C GLU A 210 -26.82 -3.08 -2.77
N MET A 211 -27.29 -2.19 -3.66
CA MET A 211 -26.53 -1.79 -4.85
C MET A 211 -25.27 -1.05 -4.40
N HIS A 212 -24.14 -1.74 -4.37
CA HIS A 212 -22.85 -1.06 -4.25
C HIS A 212 -22.47 -0.50 -5.62
N GLN A 213 -22.57 0.82 -5.75
CA GLN A 213 -22.01 1.54 -6.89
C GLN A 213 -20.49 1.63 -6.74
N LYS A 214 -19.75 1.24 -7.78
CA LYS A 214 -18.30 1.41 -7.85
C LYS A 214 -17.98 2.45 -8.90
N GLY A 215 -17.24 3.48 -8.54
CA GLY A 215 -16.68 4.42 -9.51
C GLY A 215 -15.60 3.74 -10.35
N CYS A 216 -15.51 4.10 -11.61
CA CYS A 216 -14.51 3.64 -12.55
C CYS A 216 -13.94 4.86 -13.29
N LEU A 217 -12.62 4.93 -13.38
CA LEU A 217 -11.91 5.91 -14.20
C LEU A 217 -11.00 5.16 -15.18
N ALA A 218 -11.34 5.22 -16.46
CA ALA A 218 -10.51 4.74 -17.55
C ALA A 218 -9.72 5.90 -18.15
N VAL A 219 -8.43 5.70 -18.40
CA VAL A 219 -7.55 6.67 -19.05
C VAL A 219 -6.72 5.95 -20.10
N THR A 220 -6.70 6.47 -21.32
CA THR A 220 -5.90 5.99 -22.43
C THR A 220 -5.03 7.10 -22.99
N GLY A 221 -3.82 6.77 -23.42
CA GLY A 221 -2.86 7.73 -23.89
C GLY A 221 -1.82 7.13 -24.83
N ILE A 222 -0.98 8.01 -25.37
CA ILE A 222 0.09 7.65 -26.30
C ILE A 222 1.24 6.92 -25.61
N SER A 223 1.29 6.91 -24.26
CA SER A 223 2.27 6.14 -23.51
C SER A 223 1.86 5.92 -22.04
N GLY A 224 2.41 4.89 -21.40
CA GLY A 224 2.13 4.59 -19.99
C GLY A 224 2.48 5.73 -19.02
N VAL A 225 3.50 6.55 -19.34
CA VAL A 225 3.85 7.74 -18.51
C VAL A 225 2.82 8.84 -18.64
N ALA A 226 2.28 9.06 -19.84
CA ALA A 226 1.22 10.05 -20.04
C ALA A 226 -0.02 9.65 -19.23
N VAL A 227 -0.43 8.38 -19.33
CA VAL A 227 -1.56 7.80 -18.59
C VAL A 227 -1.36 7.88 -17.08
N ALA A 228 -0.20 7.48 -16.59
CA ALA A 228 0.15 7.58 -15.18
C ALA A 228 0.12 9.04 -14.68
N SER A 229 0.77 9.97 -15.39
CA SER A 229 0.76 11.39 -15.02
C SER A 229 -0.65 11.98 -14.97
N ALA A 230 -1.51 11.60 -15.92
CA ALA A 230 -2.90 12.03 -15.97
C ALA A 230 -3.74 11.47 -14.81
N ILE A 231 -3.53 10.20 -14.47
CA ILE A 231 -4.14 9.57 -13.29
C ILE A 231 -3.73 10.29 -12.01
N SER A 232 -2.45 10.65 -11.87
CA SER A 232 -1.96 11.43 -10.71
C SER A 232 -2.70 12.76 -10.57
N CYS A 233 -2.89 13.46 -11.68
CA CYS A 233 -3.60 14.73 -11.72
C CYS A 233 -5.10 14.55 -11.38
N ALA A 234 -5.72 13.51 -11.93
CA ALA A 234 -7.11 13.15 -11.67
C ALA A 234 -7.35 12.81 -10.18
N ILE A 235 -6.46 12.03 -9.54
CA ILE A 235 -6.58 11.67 -8.11
C ILE A 235 -6.58 12.91 -7.20
N LYS A 236 -5.79 13.94 -7.51
CA LYS A 236 -5.82 15.19 -6.74
C LYS A 236 -7.18 15.88 -6.77
N THR A 237 -7.95 15.67 -7.83
CA THR A 237 -9.32 16.19 -7.99
C THR A 237 -10.34 15.35 -7.22
N LEU A 238 -10.01 14.10 -6.88
CA LEU A 238 -10.86 13.18 -6.11
C LEU A 238 -10.75 13.41 -4.59
N THR A 239 -9.61 13.93 -4.12
CA THR A 239 -9.29 14.06 -2.68
C THR A 239 -9.42 15.49 -2.13
N GLY A 240 -9.80 16.46 -2.96
CA GLY A 240 -10.00 17.87 -2.59
C GLY A 240 -11.44 18.29 -2.83
#